data_AF-A0A1I5Z2E9-F1
#
_entry.id   AF-A0A1I5Z2E9-F1
#
_cell.length_a   1.000
_cell.length_b   1.000
_cell.length_c   1.000
_cell.angle_alpha   90.00
_cell.angle_beta   90.00
_cell.angle_gamma   90.00
#
_symmetry.space_group_name_H-M   'P 1'
#
loop_
_entity.id
_entity.type
_entity.pdbx_description
1 polymer ?
#
loop_
_entity_poly.entity_id
_entity_poly.type
_entity_poly.pdbx_seq_one_letter_code
_entity_poly.pdbx_strand_id
1 'polypeptide(L)'
;MPRFKTVHKGLKLLPVDFDKQLLPGSFEHALCYLVDHELDLSEFHARYRNDVEGAPAFDPAVLLKIVLLAYSRGIVSSRKM
;
A
#
# COMPACT_ATOMS: atom_id res chain seq x y z
N MET A 1 36.66 22.06 -16.16
CA MET A 1 35.23 22.26 -16.49
C MET A 1 34.38 21.39 -15.57
N PRO A 2 33.16 21.82 -15.17
CA PRO A 2 32.28 21.03 -14.31
C PRO A 2 31.80 19.79 -15.05
N ARG A 3 31.76 18.65 -14.37
CA ARG A 3 31.34 17.36 -14.94
C ARG A 3 29.92 17.02 -14.45
N PHE A 4 28.93 17.33 -15.28
CA PHE A 4 27.53 17.06 -14.95
C PHE A 4 27.17 15.59 -15.18
N LYS A 5 26.21 15.07 -14.40
CA LYS A 5 25.64 13.74 -14.60
C LYS A 5 24.79 13.73 -15.88
N THR A 6 24.86 12.63 -16.62
CA THR A 6 24.06 12.43 -17.83
C THR A 6 22.57 12.35 -17.45
N VAL A 7 21.76 13.26 -17.99
CA VAL A 7 20.31 13.26 -17.79
C VAL A 7 19.68 12.34 -18.82
N HIS A 8 19.07 11.26 -18.35
CA HIS A 8 18.35 10.33 -19.20
C HIS A 8 16.93 10.88 -19.48
N LYS A 9 16.57 11.01 -20.76
CA LYS A 9 15.28 11.56 -21.20
C LYS A 9 14.27 10.49 -21.70
N GLY A 10 14.65 9.21 -21.68
CA GLY A 10 13.79 8.09 -22.12
C GLY A 10 13.02 7.44 -20.97
N LEU A 11 12.10 6.52 -21.31
CA LEU A 11 11.34 5.72 -20.35
C LEU A 11 12.29 4.95 -19.42
N LYS A 12 12.06 5.05 -18.11
CA LYS A 12 12.75 4.23 -17.10
C LYS A 12 11.71 3.42 -16.35
N LEU A 13 11.90 2.10 -16.31
CA LEU A 13 11.21 1.22 -15.38
C LEU A 13 12.08 1.14 -14.11
N LEU A 14 11.58 1.70 -13.02
CA LEU A 14 12.21 1.56 -11.71
C LEU A 14 11.56 0.38 -10.99
N PRO A 15 12.32 -0.64 -10.57
CA PRO A 15 11.76 -1.68 -9.72
C PRO A 15 11.34 -1.02 -8.40
N VAL A 16 10.05 -1.16 -8.07
CA VAL A 16 9.48 -0.74 -6.80
C VAL A 16 9.56 -1.95 -5.87
N ASP A 17 10.39 -1.84 -4.86
CA ASP A 17 10.53 -2.83 -3.79
C ASP A 17 9.86 -2.25 -2.55
N PHE A 18 8.68 -2.78 -2.22
CA PHE A 18 7.84 -2.25 -1.14
C PHE A 18 8.53 -2.34 0.22
N ASP A 19 9.19 -3.46 0.49
CA ASP A 19 9.89 -3.69 1.77
C ASP A 19 11.03 -2.69 1.96
N LYS A 20 11.70 -2.31 0.87
CA LYS A 20 12.74 -1.25 0.90
C LYS A 20 12.17 0.16 1.00
N GLN A 21 10.91 0.38 0.64
CA GLN A 21 10.25 1.69 0.73
C GLN A 21 9.61 1.93 2.09
N LEU A 22 9.30 0.86 2.82
CA LEU A 22 8.67 0.93 4.13
C LEU A 22 9.70 1.24 5.23
N LEU A 23 10.11 2.51 5.28
CA LEU A 23 11.16 2.96 6.21
C LEU A 23 10.73 2.84 7.68
N PRO A 24 11.52 2.18 8.55
CA PRO A 24 11.26 2.14 9.98
C PRO A 24 11.10 3.54 10.58
N GLY A 25 10.17 3.69 11.53
CA GLY A 25 9.85 4.98 12.15
C GLY A 25 8.92 5.89 11.33
N SER A 26 8.54 5.49 10.10
CA SER A 26 7.46 6.14 9.35
C SER A 26 6.08 5.71 9.84
N PHE A 27 5.07 6.53 9.53
CA PHE A 27 3.67 6.17 9.78
C PHE A 27 3.27 4.93 9.00
N GLU A 28 3.68 4.83 7.72
CA GLU A 28 3.39 3.71 6.84
C GLU A 28 3.91 2.40 7.42
N HIS A 29 5.12 2.42 7.99
CA HIS A 29 5.72 1.24 8.63
C HIS A 29 4.91 0.80 9.85
N ALA A 30 4.56 1.74 10.74
CA ALA A 30 3.72 1.43 11.90
C ALA A 30 2.35 0.91 11.48
N LEU A 31 1.72 1.53 10.48
CA LEU A 31 0.44 1.12 9.94
C LEU A 31 0.49 -0.32 9.40
N CYS A 32 1.50 -0.65 8.59
CA CYS A 32 1.64 -2.02 8.07
C CYS A 32 1.85 -3.01 9.19
N TYR A 33 2.76 -2.72 10.13
CA TYR A 33 3.03 -3.60 11.27
C TYR A 33 1.76 -3.89 12.08
N LEU A 34 1.03 -2.84 12.48
CA LEU A 34 -0.19 -2.98 13.27
C LEU A 34 -1.27 -3.78 12.55
N VAL A 35 -1.52 -3.50 11.27
CA VAL A 35 -2.56 -4.20 10.51
C VAL A 35 -2.19 -5.66 10.28
N ASP A 36 -0.91 -5.97 10.06
CA ASP A 36 -0.47 -7.33 9.75
C ASP A 36 -0.29 -8.22 10.99
N HIS A 37 0.03 -7.64 12.15
CA HIS A 37 0.45 -8.41 13.32
C HIS A 37 -0.43 -8.22 14.56
N GLU A 38 -1.11 -7.08 14.69
CA GLU A 38 -1.80 -6.72 15.94
C GLU A 38 -3.33 -6.70 15.80
N LEU A 39 -3.87 -6.55 14.59
CA LEU A 39 -5.31 -6.54 14.34
C LEU A 39 -5.84 -7.92 13.96
N ASP A 40 -6.86 -8.39 14.66
CA ASP A 40 -7.62 -9.57 14.25
C ASP A 40 -8.65 -9.18 13.16
N LEU A 41 -8.40 -9.64 11.93
CA LEU A 41 -9.28 -9.41 10.79
C LEU A 41 -10.18 -10.62 10.47
N SER A 42 -10.20 -11.66 11.31
CA SER A 42 -10.91 -12.91 11.04
C SER A 42 -12.39 -12.71 10.70
N GLU A 43 -13.05 -11.75 11.35
CA GLU A 43 -14.45 -11.43 11.05
C GLU A 43 -14.63 -10.83 9.64
N PHE A 44 -13.68 -10.03 9.16
CA PHE A 44 -13.70 -9.53 7.79
C PHE A 44 -13.55 -10.68 6.81
N HIS A 45 -12.55 -11.55 7.01
CA HIS A 45 -12.33 -12.71 6.15
C HIS A 45 -13.56 -13.62 6.11
N ALA A 46 -14.22 -13.87 7.25
CA ALA A 46 -15.41 -14.71 7.33
C ALA A 46 -16.61 -14.18 6.52
N ARG A 47 -16.65 -12.88 6.21
CA ARG A 47 -17.72 -12.27 5.39
C ARG A 47 -17.53 -12.51 3.89
N TYR A 48 -16.30 -12.79 3.45
CA TYR A 48 -16.04 -13.05 2.04
C TYR A 48 -16.48 -14.46 1.66
N ARG A 49 -17.34 -14.54 0.64
CA ARG A 49 -17.64 -15.76 -0.10
C ARG A 49 -16.94 -15.65 -1.44
N ASN A 50 -15.63 -15.85 -1.42
CA ASN A 50 -14.76 -15.78 -2.60
C ASN A 50 -14.55 -17.19 -3.15
N ASP A 51 -15.64 -17.79 -3.60
CA ASP A 51 -15.70 -19.12 -4.19
C ASP A 51 -15.13 -19.14 -5.62
N VAL A 52 -15.24 -20.28 -6.31
CA VAL A 52 -14.54 -20.54 -7.59
C VAL A 52 -15.00 -19.62 -8.73
N GLU A 53 -16.14 -18.93 -8.56
CA GLU A 53 -16.74 -18.08 -9.58
C GLU A 53 -16.55 -16.59 -9.27
N GLY A 54 -16.14 -15.82 -10.27
CA GLY A 54 -16.00 -14.37 -10.17
C GLY A 54 -14.55 -13.88 -10.00
N ALA A 55 -14.41 -12.58 -9.76
CA ALA A 55 -13.11 -11.95 -9.56
C ALA A 55 -12.69 -12.10 -8.09
N PRO A 56 -11.42 -12.43 -7.81
CA PRO A 56 -10.95 -12.58 -6.44
C PRO A 56 -11.07 -11.26 -5.69
N ALA A 57 -11.56 -11.32 -4.45
CA ALA A 57 -11.59 -10.17 -3.57
C ALA A 57 -10.18 -9.73 -3.15
N PHE A 58 -10.00 -8.43 -2.95
CA PHE A 58 -8.81 -7.90 -2.28
C PHE A 58 -8.81 -8.29 -0.80
N ASP A 59 -7.62 -8.54 -0.26
CA ASP A 59 -7.44 -8.81 1.17
C ASP A 59 -7.88 -7.59 2.02
N PRO A 60 -8.71 -7.79 3.06
CA PRO A 60 -9.12 -6.73 3.97
C PRO A 60 -7.97 -5.92 4.57
N ALA A 61 -6.84 -6.57 4.87
CA ALA A 61 -5.64 -5.91 5.42
C ALA A 61 -5.11 -4.85 4.45
N VAL A 62 -5.08 -5.16 3.15
CA VAL A 62 -4.62 -4.25 2.09
C VAL A 62 -5.56 -3.05 2.00
N LEU A 63 -6.87 -3.30 1.96
CA LEU A 63 -7.87 -2.24 1.89
C LEU A 63 -7.79 -1.31 3.10
N LEU A 64 -7.61 -1.87 4.30
CA LEU A 64 -7.51 -1.10 5.53
C LEU A 64 -6.26 -0.20 5.55
N LYS A 65 -5.10 -0.73 5.14
CA LYS A 65 -3.87 0.07 4.99
C LYS A 65 -4.06 1.24 4.03
N ILE A 66 -4.70 0.99 2.88
CA ILE A 66 -4.96 2.03 1.87
C ILE A 66 -5.85 3.13 2.43
N VAL A 67 -6.97 2.76 3.07
CA VAL A 67 -7.93 3.71 3.63
C VAL A 67 -7.30 4.53 4.75
N LEU A 68 -6.63 3.88 5.72
CA LEU A 68 -6.01 4.58 6.84
C LEU A 68 -4.89 5.52 6.39
N LEU A 69 -4.08 5.11 5.41
CA LEU A 69 -3.06 5.98 4.82
C LEU A 69 -3.67 7.17 4.08
N ALA A 70 -4.76 6.97 3.36
CA ALA A 70 -5.46 8.06 2.67
C ALA A 70 -6.01 9.08 3.67
N TYR A 71 -6.67 8.62 4.73
CA TYR A 71 -7.19 9.48 5.78
C TYR A 71 -6.08 10.24 6.52
N SER A 72 -4.95 9.60 6.83
CA SER A 72 -3.82 10.29 7.49
C SER A 72 -3.23 11.41 6.62
N ARG A 73 -3.43 11.33 5.30
CA ARG A 73 -3.04 12.35 4.30
C ARG A 73 -4.17 13.33 3.94
N GLY A 74 -5.30 13.29 4.65
CA GLY A 74 -6.45 14.16 4.39
C GLY A 74 -7.25 13.82 3.13
N ILE A 75 -7.02 12.64 2.54
CA ILE A 75 -7.76 12.14 1.38
C ILE A 75 -9.00 11.41 1.88
N VAL A 76 -10.14 12.10 1.86
CA VAL A 76 -11.41 11.61 2.42
C VAL A 76 -12.41 11.09 1.37
N SER A 77 -11.99 11.00 0.10
CA SER A 77 -12.83 10.56 -1.00
C SER A 77 -12.05 9.66 -1.94
N SER A 78 -12.65 8.53 -2.32
CA SER A 78 -12.07 7.57 -3.26
C SER A 78 -11.80 8.17 -4.65
N ARG A 79 -12.48 9.26 -5.04
CA ARG A 79 -12.18 9.97 -6.30
C ARG A 79 -10.88 10.80 -6.25
N LYS A 80 -10.37 11.06 -5.06
CA LYS A 80 -9.11 11.77 -4.83
C LYS A 80 -7.95 10.81 -4.54
N MET A 81 -8.24 9.51 -4.47
CA MET A 81 -7.29 8.42 -4.38
C MET A 81 -7.01 7.90 -5.78
#